data_AF-A0A535CV93-F1
#
_entry.id   AF-A0A535CV93-F1
#
_cell.length_a   1.000
_cell.length_b   1.000
_cell.length_c   1.000
_cell.angle_alpha   90.00
_cell.angle_beta   90.00
_cell.angle_gamma   90.00
#
_symmetry.space_group_name_H-M   'P 1'
#
loop_
_entity.id
_entity.type
_entity.pdbx_description
1 polymer ?
#
loop_
_entity_poly.entity_id
_entity_poly.type
_entity_poly.pdbx_seq_one_letter_code
_entity_poly.pdbx_strand_id
1 'polypeptide(L)' 'MDAPEFEWNSPLEPLILGCDEVHVWRATLDLPPSDVQALEQILAADERSRANKFHFQKDRTHFV' A
#
# COMPACT_ATOMS: atom_id res chain seq x y z
N MET A 1 27.84 6.41 -3.28
CA MET A 1 27.46 6.77 -1.90
C MET A 1 26.21 5.98 -1.64
N ASP A 2 26.37 4.79 -1.08
CA ASP A 2 25.25 3.89 -0.80
C ASP A 2 24.37 4.52 0.29
N ALA A 3 23.06 4.57 0.05
CA ALA A 3 22.11 4.97 1.06
C ALA A 3 22.16 3.96 2.22
N PRO A 4 22.04 4.39 3.48
CA PRO A 4 22.02 3.46 4.60
C PRO A 4 20.87 2.47 4.43
N GLU A 5 21.17 1.18 4.55
CA GLU A 5 20.16 0.13 4.62
C GLU A 5 19.33 0.32 5.90
N PHE A 6 18.17 0.96 5.77
CA PHE A 6 17.22 1.08 6.87
C PHE A 6 16.45 -0.25 7.01
N GLU A 7 16.75 -0.97 8.09
CA GLU A 7 16.00 -2.16 8.48
C GLU A 7 14.59 -1.74 8.96
N TRP A 8 13.56 -2.29 8.32
CA TRP A 8 12.18 -2.05 8.71
C TRP A 8 11.84 -2.91 9.92
N ASN A 9 11.82 -2.31 11.10
CA ASN A 9 11.54 -3.02 12.34
C ASN A 9 10.05 -3.29 12.50
N SER A 10 9.71 -4.49 12.99
CA SER A 10 8.35 -4.80 13.42
C SER A 10 7.98 -3.98 14.67
N PRO A 11 6.72 -3.52 14.80
CA PRO A 11 6.28 -2.82 16.00
C PRO A 11 6.34 -3.74 17.22
N LEU A 12 6.58 -3.14 18.40
CA LEU A 12 6.44 -3.84 19.67
C LEU A 12 4.95 -4.09 19.98
N GLU A 13 4.62 -5.25 20.54
CA GLU A 13 3.26 -5.58 20.96
C GLU A 13 3.02 -5.18 22.42
N PRO A 14 1.90 -4.49 22.76
CA PRO A 14 0.82 -4.08 21.87
C PRO A 14 1.13 -2.82 21.05
N LEU A 15 0.69 -2.79 19.78
CA LEU A 15 0.76 -1.60 18.93
C LEU A 15 -0.30 -0.58 19.39
N ILE A 16 0.14 0.51 20.02
CA ILE A 16 -0.70 1.65 20.40
C ILE A 16 -0.37 2.81 19.46
N LEU A 17 -1.37 3.33 18.76
CA LEU A 17 -1.22 4.45 17.83
C LEU A 17 -1.56 5.76 18.56
N GLY A 18 -0.55 6.57 18.90
CA GLY A 18 -0.73 7.85 19.57
C GLY A 18 -1.32 8.94 18.66
N CYS A 19 -2.00 9.92 19.25
CA CYS A 19 -2.57 11.04 18.48
C CYS A 19 -1.51 12.04 17.98
N ASP A 20 -0.38 12.14 18.68
CA ASP A 20 0.72 13.10 18.39
C ASP A 20 1.94 12.39 17.77
N GLU A 21 1.74 11.24 17.15
CA GLU A 21 2.79 10.41 16.55
C GLU A 21 2.65 10.33 15.02
N VAL A 22 3.78 10.24 14.33
CA VAL A 22 3.81 9.94 12.90
C VAL A 22 3.93 8.44 12.71
N HIS A 23 2.89 7.83 12.13
CA HIS A 23 2.88 6.41 11.82
C HIS A 23 3.28 6.18 10.36
N VAL A 24 4.37 5.44 10.14
CA VAL A 24 4.83 5.07 8.80
C VAL A 24 4.43 3.62 8.52
N TRP A 25 3.80 3.40 7.38
CA TRP A 25 3.38 2.07 6.92
C TRP A 25 4.15 1.71 5.66
N ARG A 26 4.49 0.43 5.52
CA ARG A 26 5.12 -0.13 4.32
C ARG A 26 4.33 -1.34 3.88
N ALA A 27 4.01 -1.39 2.59
CA ALA A 27 3.34 -2.50 1.94
C ALA A 27 4.07 -2.85 0.63
N THR A 28 3.98 -4.12 0.23
CA THR A 28 4.45 -4.58 -1.08
C THR A 28 3.32 -4.41 -2.10
N LEU A 29 3.62 -3.81 -3.26
CA LEU A 29 2.65 -3.59 -4.34
C LEU A 29 2.60 -4.76 -5.34
N ASP A 30 3.61 -5.63 -5.32
CA ASP A 30 3.67 -6.83 -6.15
C ASP A 30 2.86 -7.96 -5.50
N LEU A 31 1.54 -7.85 -5.61
CA LEU A 31 0.57 -8.80 -5.07
C LEU A 31 0.04 -9.76 -6.15
N PRO A 32 -0.41 -10.97 -5.76
CA PRO A 32 -1.14 -11.87 -6.66
C PRO A 32 -2.41 -11.21 -7.22
N PRO A 33 -2.82 -11.53 -8.47
CA PRO A 33 -4.02 -10.95 -9.08
C PRO A 33 -5.31 -11.17 -8.27
N SER A 34 -5.43 -12.29 -7.54
CA SER A 34 -6.57 -12.57 -6.66
C SER A 34 -6.71 -11.56 -5.54
N ASP A 35 -5.58 -11.17 -4.95
CA ASP A 35 -5.54 -10.30 -3.79
C ASP A 35 -5.83 -8.86 -4.22
N VAL A 36 -5.26 -8.45 -5.35
CA VAL A 36 -5.58 -7.17 -6.00
C VAL A 36 -7.08 -7.07 -6.30
N GLN A 37 -7.69 -8.12 -6.85
CA GLN A 37 -9.11 -8.12 -7.15
C GLN A 37 -9.97 -7.97 -5.89
N ALA A 38 -9.55 -8.58 -4.77
CA ALA A 38 -10.21 -8.43 -3.48
C ALA A 38 -10.07 -7.01 -2.93
N LEU A 39 -8.87 -6.41 -3.00
CA LEU A 39 -8.60 -5.04 -2.58
C LEU A 39 -9.37 -4.00 -3.42
N GLU A 40 -9.52 -4.24 -4.74
CA GLU A 40 -10.29 -3.37 -5.63
C GLU A 40 -11.76 -3.24 -5.21
N GLN A 41 -12.31 -4.24 -4.48
CA GLN A 41 -13.68 -4.17 -3.95
C GLN A 41 -13.82 -3.26 -2.73
N ILE A 42 -12.72 -3.00 -2.01
CA ILE A 42 -12.70 -2.13 -0.83
C ILE A 42 -12.68 -0.65 -1.26
N LEU A 43 -12.05 -0.36 -2.39
CA LEU A 43 -11.95 0.99 -2.93
C LEU A 43 -13.31 1.63 -3.20
N ALA A 44 -13.41 2.92 -2.93
CA ALA A 44 -14.57 3.70 -3.33
C ALA A 44 -14.71 3.74 -4.86
N ALA A 45 -15.91 4.06 -5.35
CA ALA A 45 -16.20 4.02 -6.79
C ALA A 45 -15.36 5.03 -7.60
N ASP A 46 -15.03 6.17 -7.00
CA ASP A 46 -14.17 7.20 -7.58
C ASP A 46 -12.70 6.75 -7.63
N GLU A 47 -12.22 6.05 -6.61
CA GLU A 47 -10.87 5.45 -6.60
C GLU A 47 -10.72 4.36 -7.65
N ARG A 48 -11.70 3.45 -7.80
CA ARG A 48 -11.75 2.47 -8.90
C ARG A 48 -11.70 3.17 -10.26
N SER A 49 -12.42 4.28 -10.41
CA SER A 49 -12.41 5.08 -11.63
C SER A 49 -11.05 5.73 -11.88
N ARG A 50 -10.30 6.10 -10.84
CA ARG A 50 -8.92 6.62 -10.95
C ARG A 50 -7.95 5.52 -11.37
N ALA A 51 -8.05 4.33 -10.78
CA ALA A 51 -7.24 3.16 -11.16
C ALA A 51 -7.39 2.84 -12.66
N ASN A 52 -8.63 2.90 -13.18
CA ASN A 52 -8.95 2.64 -14.58
C ASN A 52 -8.38 3.68 -15.58
N LYS A 53 -7.86 4.82 -15.11
CA LYS A 53 -7.25 5.84 -15.99
C LYS A 53 -5.78 5.53 -16.32
N PHE A 54 -5.14 4.62 -15.60
CA PHE A 54 -3.77 4.22 -15.90
C PHE A 54 -3.73 3.45 -17.22
N HIS A 55 -2.80 3.82 -18.11
CA HIS A 55 -2.63 3.15 -19.40
C HIS A 55 -2.00 1.76 -19.25
N PHE A 56 -1.07 1.61 -18.30
CA PHE A 56 -0.37 0.36 -18.05
C PHE A 56 -1.05 -0.44 -16.95
N GLN A 57 -1.22 -1.74 -17.19
CA GLN A 57 -1.83 -2.64 -16.21
C GLN A 57 -1.06 -2.68 -14.89
N LYS A 58 0.28 -2.57 -14.93
CA LYS A 58 1.12 -2.53 -13.72
C LYS A 58 0.75 -1.36 -12.82
N ASP A 59 0.63 -0.16 -13.38
CA ASP A 59 0.31 1.04 -12.60
C ASP A 59 -1.13 1.00 -12.07
N ARG A 60 -2.07 0.45 -12.87
CA ARG A 60 -3.43 0.18 -12.40
C ARG A 60 -3.43 -0.78 -11.21
N THR A 61 -2.67 -1.87 -11.29
CA THR A 61 -2.56 -2.86 -10.22
C THR A 61 -1.87 -2.28 -8.98
N HIS A 62 -0.81 -1.49 -9.14
CA HIS A 62 -0.07 -0.86 -8.04
C HIS A 62 -0.82 0.30 -7.37
N PHE A 63 -1.87 0.81 -8.01
CA PHE A 63 -2.77 1.81 -7.40
C PHE A 63 -3.79 1.18 -6.44
N VAL A 64 -4.15 -0.08 -6.67
CA VAL A 64 -5.12 -0.85 -5.87
C VAL A 64 -4.45 -1.40 -4.62
#